data_AF-A0A149QJV7-F1
#
_entry.id   AF-A0A149QJV7-F1
#
_cell.length_a   1.000
_cell.length_b   1.000
_cell.length_c   1.000
_cell.angle_alpha   90.00
_cell.angle_beta   90.00
_cell.angle_gamma   90.00
#
_symmetry.space_group_name_H-M   'P 1'
#
loop_
_entity.id
_entity.type
_entity.pdbx_description
1 polymer ?
#
loop_
_entity_poly.entity_id
_entity_poly.type
_entity_poly.pdbx_seq_one_letter_code
_entity_poly.pdbx_strand_id
1 'polypeptide(L)'
;MPDTGLFYVLDLDAVRSIDGNLDRVTALSVRCNRCKHITHTKAPQLETMPGGTLLACAGCGERQAVSNARLVECDHMLAPTLPSAIPA
;
A
#
# COMPACT_ATOMS: atom_id res chain seq x y z
N MET A 1 7.45 7.92 5.60
CA MET A 1 6.19 8.69 5.74
C MET A 1 5.21 8.10 4.74
N PRO A 2 3.99 7.67 5.14
CA PRO A 2 3.06 6.94 4.25
C PRO A 2 2.38 7.85 3.21
N ASP A 3 2.97 9.01 2.94
CA ASP A 3 2.55 9.93 1.91
C ASP A 3 3.36 9.67 0.63
N THR A 4 2.65 9.45 -0.46
CA THR A 4 3.23 9.15 -1.77
C THR A 4 3.14 10.35 -2.72
N GLY A 5 2.68 11.52 -2.27
CA GLY A 5 2.38 12.67 -3.11
C GLY A 5 0.87 12.87 -3.27
N LEU A 6 0.26 12.25 -4.29
CA LEU A 6 -1.18 12.39 -4.55
C LEU A 6 -2.05 11.59 -3.58
N PHE A 7 -1.48 10.58 -2.93
CA PHE A 7 -2.18 9.67 -2.04
C PHE A 7 -1.46 9.50 -0.71
N TYR A 8 -2.25 9.40 0.35
CA TYR A 8 -1.81 8.98 1.67
C TYR A 8 -2.27 7.54 1.91
N VAL A 9 -1.32 6.62 2.17
CA VAL A 9 -1.61 5.21 2.45
C VAL A 9 -2.11 5.08 3.88
N LEU A 10 -3.31 4.53 4.04
CA LEU A 10 -3.97 4.34 5.34
C LEU A 10 -3.82 2.91 5.84
N ASP A 11 -3.87 1.95 4.93
CA ASP A 11 -3.81 0.52 5.21
C ASP A 11 -3.27 -0.20 3.98
N LEU A 12 -2.44 -1.22 4.21
CA LEU A 12 -1.83 -2.01 3.16
C LEU A 12 -1.77 -3.46 3.63
N ASP A 13 -2.29 -4.36 2.79
CA ASP A 13 -2.18 -5.80 2.96
C ASP A 13 -1.32 -6.33 1.81
N ALA A 14 -0.29 -7.08 2.16
CA ALA A 14 0.61 -7.67 1.19
C ALA A 14 1.06 -9.07 1.60
N VAL A 15 1.15 -9.95 0.61
CA VAL A 15 1.81 -11.24 0.72
C VAL A 15 3.31 -11.00 0.64
N ARG A 16 4.05 -11.59 1.58
CA ARG A 16 5.51 -11.57 1.64
C ARG A 16 6.07 -12.91 1.22
N SER A 17 7.17 -12.90 0.47
CA SER A 17 7.94 -14.09 0.14
C SER A 17 8.65 -14.62 1.39
N ILE A 18 9.19 -15.84 1.32
CA ILE A 18 9.89 -16.49 2.45
C ILE A 18 11.11 -15.68 2.94
N ASP A 19 11.72 -14.88 2.07
CA ASP A 19 12.82 -13.96 2.38
C ASP A 19 12.36 -12.64 3.04
N GLY A 20 11.06 -12.48 3.33
CA GLY A 20 10.48 -11.28 3.93
C GLY A 20 10.23 -10.11 2.96
N ASN A 21 10.62 -10.28 1.69
CA ASN A 21 10.35 -9.33 0.62
C ASN A 21 8.85 -9.28 0.28
N LEU A 22 8.36 -8.11 -0.13
CA LEU A 22 6.99 -7.98 -0.60
C LEU A 22 6.83 -8.67 -1.95
N ASP A 23 6.05 -9.76 -1.96
CA ASP A 23 5.74 -10.55 -3.15
C ASP A 23 4.66 -9.84 -3.97
N ARG A 24 3.55 -9.50 -3.29
CA ARG A 24 2.39 -8.88 -3.94
C ARG A 24 1.51 -8.14 -2.94
N VAL A 25 1.02 -6.96 -3.33
CA VAL A 25 -0.04 -6.24 -2.61
C VAL A 25 -1.40 -6.88 -2.93
N THR A 26 -2.15 -7.23 -1.88
CA THR A 26 -3.46 -7.91 -1.95
C THR A 26 -4.61 -6.97 -1.65
N ALA A 27 -4.41 -5.99 -0.77
CA ALA A 27 -5.37 -4.92 -0.52
C ALA A 27 -4.67 -3.61 -0.15
N LEU A 28 -5.35 -2.50 -0.40
CA LEU A 28 -4.83 -1.18 -0.15
C LEU A 28 -5.97 -0.20 0.13
N SER A 29 -5.81 0.61 1.17
CA SER A 29 -6.68 1.74 1.47
C SER A 29 -5.88 3.03 1.38
N VAL A 30 -6.33 3.95 0.52
CA VAL A 30 -5.64 5.22 0.29
C VAL A 30 -6.60 6.39 0.40
N ARG A 31 -6.11 7.52 0.92
CA ARG A 31 -6.81 8.80 0.88
C ARG A 31 -6.21 9.67 -0.21
N CYS A 32 -7.05 10.19 -1.09
CA CYS A 32 -6.62 11.18 -2.08
C CYS A 32 -6.29 12.50 -1.37
N ASN A 33 -5.10 13.04 -1.61
CA ASN A 33 -4.70 14.33 -1.01
C ASN A 33 -5.44 15.52 -1.63
N ARG A 34 -5.99 15.36 -2.84
CA ARG A 34 -6.76 16.41 -3.54
C ARG A 34 -8.20 16.53 -3.04
N CYS A 35 -9.01 15.47 -3.15
CA CYS A 35 -10.44 15.52 -2.80
C CYS A 35 -10.76 14.89 -1.43
N LYS A 36 -9.76 14.37 -0.72
CA LYS A 36 -9.89 13.70 0.59
C LYS A 36 -10.73 12.41 0.60
N HIS A 37 -11.20 11.96 -0.56
CA HIS A 37 -11.92 10.71 -0.70
C HIS A 37 -11.01 9.52 -0.36
N ILE A 38 -11.56 8.53 0.35
CA ILE A 38 -10.88 7.30 0.70
C ILE A 38 -11.30 6.23 -0.30
N THR A 39 -10.31 5.59 -0.93
CA THR A 39 -10.53 4.48 -1.85
C THR A 39 -9.93 3.22 -1.27
N HIS A 40 -10.74 2.18 -1.21
CA HIS A 40 -10.34 0.84 -0.82
C HIS A 40 -10.29 -0.01 -2.08
N THR A 41 -9.16 -0.67 -2.31
CA THR A 41 -8.95 -1.52 -3.48
C THR A 41 -8.33 -2.83 -3.03
N LYS A 42 -8.80 -3.94 -3.61
CA LYS A 42 -8.30 -5.28 -3.33
C LYS A 42 -8.08 -6.04 -4.62
N ALA A 43 -7.27 -7.08 -4.59
CA ALA A 43 -7.14 -7.99 -5.72
C ALA A 43 -8.51 -8.65 -6.02
N PRO A 44 -8.90 -8.82 -7.30
CA PRO A 44 -8.14 -8.50 -8.53
C PRO A 44 -8.35 -7.07 -9.06
N GLN A 45 -9.15 -6.22 -8.41
CA GLN A 45 -9.37 -4.84 -8.85
C GLN A 45 -8.17 -3.92 -8.64
N LEU A 46 -7.18 -4.37 -7.85
CA LEU A 46 -5.92 -3.66 -7.66
C LEU A 46 -5.08 -3.70 -8.94
N GLU A 47 -4.86 -2.53 -9.53
CA GLU A 47 -4.02 -2.40 -10.72
C GLU A 47 -2.53 -2.50 -10.32
N THR A 48 -1.90 -3.62 -10.64
CA THR A 48 -0.48 -3.87 -10.38
C THR A 48 0.33 -3.83 -11.68
N MET A 49 1.55 -3.33 -11.62
CA MET A 49 2.52 -3.33 -12.73
C MET A 49 3.87 -3.87 -12.26
N PRO A 50 4.79 -4.28 -13.16
CA PRO A 50 6.11 -4.74 -12.75
C PRO A 50 6.83 -3.70 -11.87
N GLY A 51 7.12 -4.07 -10.61
CA GLY A 51 7.80 -3.19 -9.65
C GLY A 51 6.95 -2.09 -9.00
N GLY A 52 5.63 -2.06 -9.24
CA GLY A 52 4.75 -1.02 -8.69
C GLY A 52 3.27 -1.34 -8.66
N THR A 53 2.50 -0.45 -8.06
CA THR A 53 1.04 -0.52 -7.97
C THR A 53 0.47 0.84 -8.40
N LEU A 54 -0.60 0.82 -9.19
CA LEU A 54 -1.31 2.02 -9.61
C LEU A 54 -2.43 2.32 -8.63
N LEU A 55 -2.35 3.50 -8.00
CA LEU A 55 -3.37 4.03 -7.11
C LEU A 55 -4.36 4.85 -7.92
N ALA A 56 -5.65 4.68 -7.67
CA ALA A 56 -6.69 5.45 -8.31
C ALA A 56 -7.70 5.96 -7.27
N CYS A 57 -8.08 7.23 -7.38
CA CYS A 57 -9.13 7.81 -6.54
C CYS A 57 -10.50 7.59 -7.17
N ALA A 58 -11.41 6.90 -6.48
CA ALA A 58 -12.79 6.71 -6.94
C ALA A 58 -13.62 8.01 -6.98
N GLY A 59 -13.25 9.03 -6.18
CA GLY A 59 -13.96 10.31 -6.12
C GLY A 59 -13.63 11.31 -7.24
N CYS A 60 -12.35 11.54 -7.56
CA CYS A 60 -11.93 12.54 -8.56
C CYS A 60 -11.20 11.95 -9.77
N GLY A 61 -10.93 10.64 -9.79
CA GLY A 61 -10.24 9.98 -10.90
C GLY A 61 -8.73 10.17 -10.97
N GLU A 62 -8.12 10.83 -9.98
CA GLU A 62 -6.65 10.98 -9.91
C GLU A 62 -5.97 9.60 -9.89
N ARG A 63 -4.81 9.48 -10.53
CA ARG A 63 -4.04 8.23 -10.60
C ARG A 63 -2.56 8.47 -10.31
N GLN A 64 -1.93 7.54 -9.59
CA GLN A 64 -0.49 7.60 -9.32
C GLN A 64 0.13 6.22 -9.31
N ALA A 65 1.19 6.04 -10.09
CA ALA A 65 2.03 4.85 -10.00
C ALA A 65 2.95 4.97 -8.79
N VAL A 66 2.96 3.97 -7.93
CA VAL A 66 3.81 3.90 -6.75
C VAL A 66 4.67 2.64 -6.81
N SER A 67 5.98 2.79 -6.62
CA SER A 67 6.90 1.65 -6.60
C SER A 67 6.62 0.74 -5.39
N ASN A 68 6.77 -0.56 -5.56
CA ASN A 68 6.56 -1.53 -4.48
C ASN A 68 7.55 -1.30 -3.31
N ALA A 69 8.77 -0.85 -3.58
CA ALA A 69 9.72 -0.45 -2.54
C ALA A 69 9.15 0.64 -1.61
N ARG A 70 8.47 1.63 -2.17
CA ARG A 70 7.81 2.70 -1.42
C ARG A 70 6.62 2.19 -0.61
N LEU A 71 5.89 1.20 -1.13
CA LEU A 71 4.78 0.56 -0.44
C LEU A 71 5.28 -0.28 0.74
N VAL A 72 6.43 -0.95 0.63
CA VAL A 72 7.09 -1.65 1.75
C VAL A 72 7.44 -0.68 2.88
N GLU A 73 7.96 0.51 2.56
CA GLU A 73 8.23 1.54 3.56
C GLU A 73 6.95 2.03 4.25
N CYS A 74 5.83 2.11 3.52
CA CYS A 74 4.54 2.47 4.09
C CYS A 74 4.01 1.35 5.00
N ASP A 75 4.11 0.11 4.55
CA ASP A 75 3.72 -1.08 5.30
C ASP A 75 4.46 -1.17 6.64
N HIS A 76 5.79 -1.01 6.65
CA HIS A 76 6.57 -1.02 7.89
C HIS A 76 6.17 0.08 8.88
N MET A 77 5.66 1.21 8.39
CA MET A 77 5.16 2.30 9.23
C MET A 77 3.71 2.06 9.71
N LEU A 78 2.94 1.23 9.00
CA LEU A 78 1.54 0.92 9.27
C LEU A 78 1.38 -0.38 10.08
N ALA A 79 2.32 -1.30 9.95
CA ALA A 79 2.35 -2.53 10.72
C ALA A 79 2.36 -2.17 12.21
N PRO A 80 1.41 -2.67 13.01
CA PRO A 80 1.55 -2.58 14.45
C PRO A 80 2.87 -3.27 14.79
N THR A 81 3.69 -2.63 15.62
CA THR A 81 4.85 -3.26 16.23
C THR A 81 4.37 -4.49 17.00
N LEU A 82 4.23 -5.64 16.33
CA LEU A 82 4.16 -6.91 17.02
C LEU A 82 5.55 -7.09 17.62
N PRO A 83 5.68 -7.12 18.97
CA PRO A 83 6.96 -7.42 19.57
C PRO A 83 7.37 -8.80 19.05
N SER A 84 8.54 -8.87 18.41
CA SER A 84 9.19 -10.14 18.09
C SER A 84 9.08 -11.04 19.31
N ALA A 85 8.22 -12.06 19.24
CA ALA A 85 8.17 -13.10 20.24
C ALA A 85 9.56 -13.76 20.23
N ILE A 86 10.28 -13.54 21.33
CA ILE A 86 11.60 -14.08 21.62
C ILE A 86 11.50 -15.61 21.55
N PRO A 87 12.36 -16.33 20.82
CA PRO A 87 12.39 -17.79 20.90
C PRO A 87 12.92 -18.21 22.27
N ALA A 88 12.21 -19.16 22.89
CA ALA A 88 12.56 -19.78 24.17
C ALA A 88 13.83 -20.64 24.09
#